data_AF-A0AA41HGM3-F1
#
_entry.id   AF-A0AA41HGM3-F1
#
_cell.length_a   1.000
_cell.length_b   1.000
_cell.length_c   1.000
_cell.angle_alpha   90.00
_cell.angle_beta   90.00
_cell.angle_gamma   90.00
#
_symmetry.space_group_name_H-M   'P 1'
#
loop_
_entity.id
_entity.type
_entity.pdbx_description
1 polymer ?
#
loop_
_entity_poly.entity_id
_entity_poly.type
_entity_poly.pdbx_seq_one_letter_code
_entity_poly.pdbx_strand_id
1 'polypeptide(L)'
;MIGTVMRINCAVLLCAVVVAAHGQGVNKCTVDGKVSYSDRPCPANAASAATLAVPSAPAPDPAAADELARQRKEAAKLEKSRHQRDDQDARAADKAAQAAAVQRKRCGKLKLNKRWADEEVARAALPNLDNAKLRAKRAGDTLALECPK
;
A
#
# COMPACT_ATOMS: atom_id res chain seq x y z
N MET A 1 2.31 -20.23 -46.52
CA MET A 1 1.86 -19.14 -45.62
C MET A 1 0.34 -18.88 -45.78
N ILE A 2 -0.49 -19.91 -45.71
CA ILE A 2 -1.96 -19.80 -45.84
C ILE A 2 -2.66 -20.29 -44.55
N GLY A 3 -2.03 -21.23 -43.82
CA GLY A 3 -2.60 -21.81 -42.59
C GLY A 3 -2.53 -20.93 -41.33
N THR A 4 -1.67 -19.89 -41.29
CA THR A 4 -1.56 -18.99 -40.13
C THR A 4 -2.65 -17.91 -40.15
N VAL A 5 -3.09 -17.48 -41.35
CA VAL A 5 -4.11 -16.45 -41.53
C VAL A 5 -5.50 -16.98 -41.14
N MET A 6 -5.79 -18.26 -41.43
CA MET A 6 -7.06 -18.91 -41.08
C MET A 6 -7.25 -19.05 -39.55
N ARG A 7 -6.16 -19.28 -38.80
CA ARG A 7 -6.19 -19.43 -37.33
C ARG A 7 -6.40 -18.10 -36.60
N ILE A 8 -5.88 -17.01 -37.15
CA ILE A 8 -6.05 -15.66 -36.59
C ILE A 8 -7.49 -15.16 -36.80
N ASN A 9 -8.10 -15.47 -37.94
CA ASN A 9 -9.50 -15.11 -38.22
C ASN A 9 -10.52 -15.86 -37.35
N CYS A 10 -10.25 -17.13 -36.98
CA CYS A 10 -11.13 -17.85 -36.03
C CYS A 10 -11.07 -17.29 -34.61
N ALA A 11 -9.92 -16.77 -34.17
CA ALA A 11 -9.79 -16.19 -32.82
C ALA A 11 -10.53 -14.84 -32.70
N VAL A 12 -10.55 -14.04 -33.77
CA VAL A 12 -11.28 -12.75 -33.79
C VAL A 12 -12.80 -12.96 -33.84
N LEU A 13 -13.28 -13.99 -34.55
CA LEU A 13 -14.71 -14.33 -34.59
C LEU A 13 -15.25 -14.88 -33.26
N LEU A 14 -14.43 -15.54 -32.44
CA LEU A 14 -14.86 -16.05 -31.13
C LEU A 14 -15.00 -14.95 -30.05
N CYS A 15 -14.24 -13.86 -30.15
CA CYS A 15 -14.35 -12.73 -29.21
C CYS A 15 -15.57 -11.82 -29.45
N ALA A 16 -16.19 -11.89 -30.63
CA ALA A 16 -17.34 -11.05 -30.97
C ALA A 16 -18.68 -11.57 -30.37
N VAL A 17 -18.75 -12.84 -29.95
CA VAL A 17 -20.01 -13.44 -29.45
C VAL A 17 -20.25 -13.17 -27.96
N VAL A 18 -19.26 -12.65 -27.23
CA VAL A 18 -19.38 -12.39 -25.78
C VAL A 18 -20.08 -11.05 -25.46
N VAL A 19 -20.36 -10.22 -26.47
CA VAL A 19 -20.94 -8.87 -26.28
C VAL A 19 -22.48 -8.87 -26.20
N ALA A 20 -23.16 -10.00 -26.40
CA ALA A 20 -24.63 -10.06 -26.40
C ALA A 20 -25.26 -10.49 -25.06
N ALA A 21 -24.53 -10.43 -23.95
CA ALA A 21 -25.07 -10.70 -22.61
C ALA A 21 -25.07 -9.43 -21.73
N HIS A 22 -25.54 -8.31 -22.28
CA HIS A 22 -26.03 -7.22 -21.43
C HIS A 22 -27.31 -7.72 -20.76
N GLY A 23 -27.27 -7.97 -19.44
CA GLY A 23 -28.40 -8.47 -18.66
C GLY A 23 -29.65 -7.61 -18.85
N GLN A 24 -30.63 -8.14 -19.57
CA GLN A 24 -31.87 -7.45 -19.93
C GLN A 24 -32.96 -7.54 -18.84
N GLY A 25 -32.61 -8.01 -17.65
CA GLY A 25 -33.52 -8.15 -16.51
C GLY A 25 -33.11 -9.30 -15.61
N VAL A 26 -33.51 -9.20 -14.33
CA VAL A 26 -33.31 -10.29 -13.37
C VAL A 26 -34.37 -11.35 -13.61
N ASN A 27 -33.96 -12.57 -13.93
CA ASN A 27 -34.87 -13.70 -14.10
C ASN A 27 -35.14 -14.35 -12.75
N LYS A 28 -36.42 -14.46 -12.40
CA LYS A 28 -36.91 -15.23 -11.26
C LYS A 28 -37.31 -16.62 -11.76
N CYS A 29 -36.58 -17.63 -11.30
CA CYS A 29 -36.83 -19.03 -11.64
C CYS A 29 -37.30 -19.77 -10.39
N THR A 30 -38.27 -20.67 -10.53
CA THR A 30 -38.65 -21.62 -9.48
C THR A 30 -38.29 -23.02 -9.94
N VAL A 31 -37.35 -23.68 -9.26
CA VAL A 31 -36.89 -25.05 -9.55
C VAL A 31 -37.06 -25.87 -8.27
N ASP A 32 -37.76 -27.01 -8.32
CA ASP A 32 -37.98 -27.89 -7.17
C ASP A 32 -38.51 -27.15 -5.91
N GLY A 33 -39.39 -26.17 -6.11
CA GLY A 33 -39.97 -25.35 -5.04
C GLY A 33 -39.04 -24.25 -4.48
N LYS A 34 -37.81 -24.11 -5.00
CA LYS A 34 -36.86 -23.05 -4.62
C LYS A 34 -36.85 -21.93 -5.65
N VAL A 35 -36.92 -20.69 -5.17
CA VAL A 35 -36.84 -19.48 -6.00
C VAL A 35 -35.39 -19.01 -6.09
N SER A 36 -34.87 -18.90 -7.30
CA SER A 36 -33.54 -18.35 -7.60
C SER A 36 -33.65 -17.14 -8.52
N TYR A 37 -32.87 -16.10 -8.24
CA TYR A 37 -32.75 -14.90 -9.07
C TYR A 37 -31.43 -14.95 -9.83
N SER A 38 -31.46 -14.78 -11.15
CA SER A 38 -30.25 -14.83 -11.98
C SER A 38 -30.33 -13.86 -13.15
N ASP A 39 -29.18 -13.32 -13.54
CA ASP A 39 -29.03 -12.55 -14.78
C ASP A 39 -28.97 -13.47 -16.01
N ARG A 40 -28.95 -14.79 -15.82
CA ARG A 40 -29.01 -15.79 -16.88
C ARG A 40 -30.44 -16.28 -17.09
N PRO A 41 -30.81 -16.74 -18.31
CA PRO A 41 -32.10 -17.36 -18.55
C PRO A 41 -32.34 -18.54 -17.59
N CYS A 42 -33.59 -18.73 -17.19
CA CYS A 42 -33.95 -19.86 -16.32
C CYS A 42 -33.62 -21.20 -17.00
N PRO A 43 -33.17 -22.20 -16.23
CA PRO A 43 -32.90 -23.52 -16.78
C PRO A 43 -34.20 -24.16 -17.28
N ALA A 44 -34.11 -25.03 -18.29
CA ALA A 44 -35.29 -25.63 -18.94
C ALA A 44 -36.17 -26.46 -18.00
N ASN A 45 -35.64 -26.90 -16.86
CA ASN A 45 -36.37 -27.63 -15.82
C ASN A 45 -37.04 -26.72 -14.76
N ALA A 46 -37.05 -25.40 -14.96
CA ALA A 46 -37.75 -24.49 -14.07
C ALA A 46 -39.28 -24.66 -14.19
N ALA A 47 -39.93 -24.88 -13.06
CA ALA A 47 -41.38 -24.96 -12.96
C ALA A 47 -42.07 -23.61 -13.28
N SER A 48 -41.36 -22.50 -13.06
CA SER A 48 -41.80 -21.17 -13.49
C SER A 48 -40.62 -20.28 -13.79
N ALA A 49 -40.68 -19.49 -14.86
CA ALA A 49 -39.70 -18.49 -15.24
C ALA A 49 -40.40 -17.14 -15.46
N ALA A 50 -39.91 -16.09 -14.82
CA ALA A 50 -40.40 -14.73 -15.03
C ALA A 50 -39.22 -13.76 -15.11
N THR A 51 -39.17 -12.95 -16.16
CA THR A 51 -38.22 -11.84 -16.25
C THR A 51 -38.81 -10.64 -15.53
N LEU A 52 -38.08 -10.12 -14.53
CA LEU A 52 -38.49 -8.91 -13.83
C LEU A 52 -38.22 -7.70 -14.71
N ALA A 53 -39.25 -6.90 -14.95
CA ALA A 53 -39.12 -5.63 -15.63
C ALA A 53 -38.28 -4.68 -14.78
N VAL A 54 -37.17 -4.21 -15.34
CA VAL A 54 -36.37 -3.15 -14.72
C VAL A 54 -37.10 -1.83 -15.01
N PRO A 55 -37.45 -1.02 -13.99
CA PRO A 55 -38.06 0.28 -14.23
C PRO A 55 -37.12 1.15 -15.06
N SER A 56 -37.68 1.95 -15.97
CA SER A 56 -36.91 2.91 -16.74
C SER A 56 -36.19 3.88 -15.80
N ALA A 57 -34.94 4.23 -16.13
CA ALA A 57 -34.20 5.20 -15.36
C ALA A 57 -34.99 6.52 -15.24
N PRO A 58 -35.00 7.17 -14.07
CA PRO A 58 -35.63 8.47 -13.90
C PRO A 58 -34.95 9.52 -14.78
N ALA A 59 -35.69 10.57 -15.14
CA ALA A 59 -35.13 11.69 -15.88
C ALA A 59 -33.97 12.35 -15.11
N PRO A 60 -32.95 12.87 -15.81
CA PRO A 60 -31.79 13.47 -15.15
C PRO A 60 -32.20 14.69 -14.32
N ASP A 61 -31.84 14.67 -13.04
CA ASP A 61 -32.05 15.76 -12.09
C ASP A 61 -30.84 16.72 -12.10
N PRO A 62 -31.00 17.99 -12.48
CA PRO A 62 -29.91 18.96 -12.43
C PRO A 62 -29.36 19.18 -11.01
N ALA A 63 -30.18 19.05 -9.96
CA ALA A 63 -29.71 19.17 -8.58
C ALA A 63 -28.75 18.03 -8.19
N ALA A 64 -28.95 16.83 -8.74
CA ALA A 64 -28.04 15.71 -8.56
C ALA A 64 -26.67 15.95 -9.22
N ALA A 65 -26.63 16.67 -10.35
CA ALA A 65 -25.37 17.04 -11.01
C ALA A 65 -24.58 18.06 -10.18
N ASP A 66 -25.25 19.06 -9.61
CA ASP A 66 -24.62 20.05 -8.73
C ASP A 66 -24.10 19.43 -7.44
N GLU A 67 -24.87 18.53 -6.84
CA GLU A 67 -24.46 17.79 -5.64
C GLU A 67 -23.25 16.90 -5.92
N LEU A 68 -23.25 16.17 -7.05
CA LEU A 68 -22.09 15.38 -7.47
C LEU A 68 -20.86 16.26 -7.67
N ALA A 69 -21.01 17.46 -8.24
CA ALA A 69 -19.91 18.40 -8.41
C ALA A 69 -19.35 18.89 -7.06
N ARG A 70 -20.22 19.12 -6.06
CA ARG A 70 -19.81 19.46 -4.69
C ARG A 70 -19.05 18.31 -4.03
N GLN A 71 -19.60 17.10 -4.08
CA GLN A 71 -18.95 15.90 -3.51
C GLN A 71 -17.58 15.64 -4.13
N ARG A 72 -17.43 15.82 -5.44
CA ARG A 72 -16.13 15.70 -6.12
C ARG A 72 -15.12 16.73 -5.62
N LYS A 73 -15.54 17.99 -5.41
CA LYS A 73 -14.66 19.03 -4.86
C LYS A 73 -14.24 18.71 -3.43
N GLU A 74 -15.15 18.21 -2.60
CA GLU A 74 -14.85 17.80 -1.22
C GLU A 74 -13.90 16.61 -1.19
N ALA A 75 -14.14 15.60 -2.02
CA ALA A 75 -13.25 14.44 -2.16
C ALA A 75 -11.84 14.88 -2.59
N ALA A 76 -11.73 15.74 -3.59
CA ALA A 76 -10.44 16.27 -4.05
C ALA A 76 -9.71 17.09 -2.95
N LYS A 77 -10.46 17.84 -2.13
CA LYS A 77 -9.89 18.57 -0.99
C LYS A 77 -9.35 17.61 0.08
N LEU A 78 -10.08 16.54 0.39
CA LEU A 78 -9.66 15.52 1.35
C LEU A 78 -8.42 14.76 0.86
N GLU A 79 -8.40 14.38 -0.41
CA GLU A 79 -7.25 13.72 -1.05
C GLU A 79 -6.01 14.60 -1.02
N LYS A 80 -6.14 15.88 -1.42
CA LYS A 80 -5.04 16.85 -1.32
C LYS A 80 -4.53 16.99 0.11
N SER A 81 -5.43 17.02 1.09
CA SER A 81 -5.06 17.11 2.51
C SER A 81 -4.33 15.85 3.00
N ARG A 82 -4.69 14.66 2.51
CA ARG A 82 -3.97 13.41 2.79
C ARG A 82 -2.55 13.47 2.25
N HIS A 83 -2.39 13.77 0.96
CA HIS A 83 -1.05 13.87 0.35
C HIS A 83 -0.17 14.91 1.04
N GLN A 84 -0.73 16.06 1.43
CA GLN A 84 0.04 17.07 2.16
C GLN A 84 0.54 16.59 3.52
N ARG A 85 -0.23 15.75 4.23
CA ARG A 85 0.22 15.15 5.50
C ARG A 85 1.27 14.07 5.24
N ASP A 86 1.02 13.20 4.27
CA ASP A 86 1.95 12.12 3.91
C ASP A 86 3.32 12.70 3.49
N ASP A 87 3.34 13.79 2.71
CA ASP A 87 4.57 14.48 2.32
C ASP A 87 5.31 15.11 3.51
N GLN A 88 4.57 15.66 4.48
CA GLN A 88 5.15 16.25 5.69
C GLN A 88 5.74 15.15 6.60
N ASP A 89 5.01 14.06 6.78
CA ASP A 89 5.43 12.92 7.58
C ASP A 89 6.64 12.22 6.96
N ALA A 90 6.68 12.05 5.62
CA ALA A 90 7.83 11.49 4.92
C ALA A 90 9.08 12.37 5.12
N ARG A 91 8.94 13.70 4.97
CA ARG A 91 10.05 14.64 5.20
C ARG A 91 10.53 14.63 6.66
N ALA A 92 9.61 14.51 7.62
CA ALA A 92 9.95 14.41 9.03
C ALA A 92 10.68 13.10 9.34
N ALA A 93 10.20 11.98 8.80
CA ALA A 93 10.82 10.67 8.92
C ALA A 93 12.23 10.64 8.32
N ASP A 94 12.44 11.22 7.14
CA ASP A 94 13.74 11.32 6.50
C ASP A 94 14.75 12.10 7.35
N LYS A 95 14.34 13.25 7.88
CA LYS A 95 15.18 14.05 8.78
C LYS A 95 15.53 13.29 10.05
N ALA A 96 14.56 12.61 10.65
CA ALA A 96 14.78 11.77 11.83
C ALA A 96 15.74 10.61 11.54
N ALA A 97 15.58 9.95 10.38
CA ALA A 97 16.45 8.86 9.94
C ALA A 97 17.90 9.33 9.71
N GLN A 98 18.09 10.50 9.10
CA GLN A 98 19.40 11.11 8.91
C GLN A 98 20.06 11.47 10.24
N ALA A 99 19.33 12.13 11.15
CA ALA A 99 19.82 12.46 12.48
C ALA A 99 20.22 11.20 13.27
N ALA A 100 19.39 10.16 13.23
CA ALA A 100 19.68 8.89 13.86
C ALA A 100 20.92 8.20 13.22
N ALA A 101 21.10 8.29 11.90
CA ALA A 101 22.27 7.74 11.23
C ALA A 101 23.57 8.46 11.65
N VAL A 102 23.55 9.79 11.74
CA VAL A 102 24.68 10.58 12.23
C VAL A 102 25.00 10.19 13.68
N GLN A 103 23.99 10.09 14.53
CA GLN A 103 24.16 9.71 15.93
C GLN A 103 24.74 8.29 16.07
N ARG A 104 24.25 7.30 15.29
CA ARG A 104 24.81 5.95 15.27
C ARG A 104 26.27 5.94 14.85
N LYS A 105 26.65 6.72 13.83
CA LYS A 105 28.05 6.83 13.40
C LYS A 105 28.94 7.44 14.49
N ARG A 106 28.47 8.51 15.14
CA ARG A 106 29.16 9.16 16.27
C ARG A 106 29.37 8.17 17.42
N CYS A 107 28.31 7.48 17.83
CA CYS A 107 28.38 6.48 18.88
C CYS A 107 29.27 5.29 18.52
N GLY A 108 29.23 4.83 17.27
CA GLY A 108 30.15 3.80 16.77
C GLY A 108 31.61 4.20 16.90
N LYS A 109 31.94 5.45 16.53
CA LYS A 109 33.31 6.00 16.68
C LYS A 109 33.75 6.05 18.14
N LEU A 110 32.90 6.53 19.04
CA LEU A 110 33.21 6.60 20.47
C LEU A 110 33.39 5.22 21.09
N LYS A 111 32.53 4.26 20.72
CA LYS A 111 32.64 2.88 21.18
C LYS A 111 33.97 2.25 20.75
N LEU A 112 34.40 2.52 19.52
CA LEU A 112 35.70 2.07 19.01
C LEU A 112 36.85 2.74 19.76
N ASN A 113 36.79 4.05 20.00
CA ASN A 113 37.80 4.77 20.77
C ASN A 113 37.93 4.22 22.19
N LYS A 114 36.81 3.99 22.89
CA LYS A 114 36.79 3.36 24.21
C LYS A 114 37.46 1.99 24.18
N ARG A 115 37.11 1.16 23.20
CA ARG A 115 37.74 -0.17 23.04
C ARG A 115 39.24 -0.06 22.84
N TRP A 116 39.71 0.84 21.98
CA TRP A 116 41.15 1.02 21.78
C TRP A 116 41.85 1.51 23.05
N ALA A 117 41.25 2.45 23.78
CA ALA A 117 41.80 2.91 25.05
C ALA A 117 41.88 1.78 26.09
N ASP A 118 40.89 0.89 26.16
CA ASP A 118 40.95 -0.31 27.01
C ASP A 118 42.07 -1.27 26.58
N GLU A 119 42.25 -1.46 25.27
CA GLU A 119 43.33 -2.28 24.72
C GLU A 119 44.71 -1.67 24.98
N GLU A 120 44.83 -0.33 25.03
CA GLU A 120 46.07 0.35 25.46
C GLU A 120 46.36 0.07 26.93
N VAL A 121 45.35 0.11 27.81
CA VAL A 121 45.51 -0.27 29.23
C VAL A 121 46.03 -1.70 29.35
N ALA A 122 45.45 -2.62 28.58
CA ALA A 122 45.85 -4.02 28.60
C ALA A 122 47.31 -4.26 28.15
N ARG A 123 47.86 -3.38 27.30
CA ARG A 123 49.23 -3.46 26.77
C ARG A 123 50.23 -2.54 27.48
N ALA A 124 49.77 -1.63 28.34
CA ALA A 124 50.62 -0.61 28.96
C ALA A 124 51.57 -1.20 30.01
N ALA A 125 52.84 -0.81 29.94
CA ALA A 125 53.80 -1.07 31.01
C ALA A 125 53.52 -0.17 32.24
N LEU A 126 53.96 -0.61 33.43
CA LEU A 126 53.74 0.05 34.73
C LEU A 126 53.87 1.59 34.73
N PRO A 127 54.92 2.21 34.16
CA PRO A 127 55.04 3.68 34.21
C PRO A 127 53.93 4.42 33.44
N ASN A 128 53.28 3.78 32.47
CA ASN A 128 52.23 4.39 31.64
C ASN A 128 50.81 3.90 31.98
N LEU A 129 50.69 2.92 32.89
CA LEU A 129 49.44 2.23 33.17
C LEU A 129 48.36 3.17 33.71
N ASP A 130 48.71 4.07 34.64
CA ASP A 130 47.73 4.98 35.24
C ASP A 130 47.23 6.03 34.25
N ASN A 131 48.12 6.52 33.36
CA ASN A 131 47.71 7.42 32.28
C ASN A 131 46.77 6.71 31.29
N ALA A 132 47.08 5.47 30.92
CA ALA A 132 46.23 4.65 30.05
C ALA A 132 44.85 4.42 30.69
N LYS A 133 44.79 4.09 32.00
CA LYS A 133 43.53 3.91 32.74
C LYS A 133 42.68 5.19 32.74
N LEU A 134 43.30 6.34 32.96
CA LEU A 134 42.60 7.62 32.94
C LEU A 134 42.04 7.93 31.55
N ARG A 135 42.77 7.62 30.47
CA ARG A 135 42.28 7.77 29.09
C ARG A 135 41.10 6.85 28.81
N ALA A 136 41.19 5.58 29.19
CA ALA A 136 40.10 4.62 29.03
C ALA A 136 38.84 5.07 29.78
N LYS A 137 39.00 5.55 31.02
CA LYS A 137 37.90 6.11 31.81
C LYS A 137 37.24 7.30 31.11
N ARG A 138 38.02 8.30 30.68
CA ARG A 138 37.50 9.47 29.96
C ARG A 138 36.79 9.09 28.67
N ALA A 139 37.32 8.13 27.90
CA ALA A 139 36.67 7.65 26.69
C ALA A 139 35.32 6.97 26.99
N GLY A 140 35.24 6.22 28.10
CA GLY A 140 34.00 5.65 28.61
C GLY A 140 32.99 6.70 29.06
N ASP A 141 33.43 7.71 29.80
CA ASP A 141 32.58 8.81 30.27
C ASP A 141 32.00 9.60 29.08
N THR A 142 32.82 9.94 28.09
CA THR A 142 32.35 10.61 26.86
C THR A 142 31.34 9.75 26.09
N LEU A 143 31.59 8.44 25.97
CA LEU A 143 30.64 7.52 25.33
C LEU A 143 29.30 7.49 26.07
N ALA A 144 29.32 7.43 27.40
CA ALA A 144 28.12 7.37 28.23
C ALA A 144 27.31 8.68 28.22
N LEU A 145 27.96 9.83 28.04
CA LEU A 145 27.29 11.13 27.93
C LEU A 145 26.58 11.30 26.59
N GLU A 146 27.23 10.89 25.50
CA GLU A 146 26.74 11.18 24.15
C GLU A 146 25.79 10.11 23.61
N CYS A 147 25.87 8.88 24.11
CA CYS A 147 25.14 7.74 23.56
C CYS A 147 24.15 7.18 24.57
N PRO A 148 22.86 7.04 24.22
CA PRO A 148 21.90 6.36 25.07
C PRO A 148 22.32 4.89 25.27
N LYS A 149 21.99 4.34 26.45
CA LYS A 149 22.25 2.93 26.79
C LYS A 149 21.37 1.98 25.98
#